data_AF-A0ABD4DUB4-F1
#
_entry.id   AF-A0ABD4DUB4-F1
#
_cell.length_a   1.000
_cell.length_b   1.000
_cell.length_c   1.000
_cell.angle_alpha   90.00
_cell.angle_beta   90.00
_cell.angle_gamma   90.00
#
_symmetry.space_group_name_H-M   'P 1'
#
loop_
_entity.id
_entity.type
_entity.pdbx_description
1 polymer ?
#
loop_
_entity_poly.entity_id
_entity_poly.type
_entity_poly.pdbx_seq_one_letter_code
_entity_poly.pdbx_strand_id
1 'polypeptide(L)' 'MSDDTKTNPPETNNYKIGQTVRYKPTMTIWKIVGVGSDWLDCEKKIKRKKMKQRFSLAEVEPYFATGAVGITIYR' A
#
# COMPACT_ATOMS: atom_id res chain seq x y z
N MET A 1 7.23 -16.48 -37.60
CA MET A 1 6.99 -16.61 -36.15
C MET A 1 7.86 -15.58 -35.47
N SER A 2 7.30 -14.42 -35.12
CA SER A 2 8.00 -13.40 -34.33
C SER A 2 7.31 -13.41 -32.98
N ASP A 3 7.94 -14.08 -32.02
CA ASP A 3 7.52 -14.04 -30.64
C ASP A 3 7.97 -12.70 -30.08
N ASP A 4 7.15 -11.66 -30.30
CA ASP A 4 7.25 -10.39 -29.59
C ASP A 4 6.87 -10.65 -28.14
N THR A 5 7.76 -11.28 -27.37
CA THR A 5 7.66 -11.33 -25.92
C THR A 5 7.89 -9.91 -25.41
N LYS A 6 6.83 -9.09 -25.48
CA LYS A 6 6.71 -7.80 -24.81
C LYS A 6 6.99 -8.06 -23.34
N THR A 7 8.26 -7.89 -22.96
CA THR A 7 8.70 -7.85 -21.58
C THR A 7 8.02 -6.62 -21.01
N ASN A 8 6.81 -6.82 -20.47
CA ASN A 8 6.20 -5.83 -19.60
C ASN A 8 7.29 -5.50 -18.57
N PRO A 9 7.61 -4.20 -18.34
CA PRO A 9 8.55 -3.85 -17.30
C PRO A 9 8.11 -4.59 -16.02
N PRO A 10 9.05 -5.16 -15.24
CA PRO A 10 8.69 -5.85 -14.00
C PRO A 10 7.75 -4.93 -13.25
N GLU A 11 6.54 -5.41 -12.93
CA GLU A 11 5.48 -4.61 -12.31
C GLU A 11 6.11 -3.79 -11.20
N THR A 12 6.40 -2.53 -11.52
CA THR A 12 7.29 -1.75 -10.68
C THR A 12 6.45 -1.47 -9.46
N ASN A 13 6.93 -1.96 -8.32
CA ASN A 13 6.23 -1.90 -7.05
C ASN A 13 5.76 -0.45 -6.82
N ASN A 14 4.48 -0.18 -7.15
CA ASN A 14 3.93 1.18 -7.26
C ASN A 14 3.63 1.78 -5.88
N TYR A 15 3.95 1.05 -4.83
CA TYR A 15 3.75 1.44 -3.45
C TYR A 15 4.86 2.40 -3.01
N LYS A 16 4.46 3.42 -2.26
CA LYS A 16 5.35 4.46 -1.73
C LYS A 16 5.26 4.51 -0.21
N ILE A 17 6.39 4.81 0.43
CA ILE A 17 6.41 5.09 1.88
C ILE A 17 5.44 6.22 2.19
N GLY A 18 4.65 6.05 3.25
CA GLY A 18 3.62 6.99 3.66
C GLY A 18 2.22 6.70 3.11
N GLN A 19 2.10 5.89 2.04
CA GLN A 19 0.80 5.42 1.56
C GLN A 19 0.18 4.41 2.53
N THR A 20 -1.14 4.26 2.44
CA THR A 20 -1.89 3.24 3.15
C THR A 20 -2.26 2.09 2.24
N VAL A 21 -2.18 0.88 2.77
CA VAL A 21 -2.60 -0.35 2.11
C VAL A 21 -3.61 -1.07 2.98
N ARG A 22 -4.47 -1.85 2.34
CA ARG A 22 -5.40 -2.74 3.02
C ARG A 22 -4.84 -4.16 2.93
N TYR A 23 -4.73 -4.82 4.07
CA TYR A 23 -4.39 -6.23 4.14
C TYR A 23 -5.65 -7.06 3.85
N LYS A 24 -5.66 -7.82 2.75
CA LYS A 24 -6.84 -8.53 2.23
C LYS A 24 -7.45 -9.49 3.27
N PRO A 25 -6.67 -10.34 3.97
CA PRO A 25 -7.24 -11.36 4.86
C PRO A 25 -8.04 -10.82 6.04
N THR A 26 -7.61 -9.69 6.63
CA THR A 26 -8.30 -9.10 7.79
C THR A 26 -8.94 -7.75 7.49
N MET A 27 -8.93 -7.34 6.22
CA MET A 27 -9.41 -6.03 5.76
C MET A 27 -8.82 -4.83 6.53
N THR A 28 -7.68 -5.02 7.19
CA THR A 28 -7.09 -4.02 8.07
C THR A 28 -6.24 -3.04 7.28
N ILE A 29 -6.34 -1.75 7.60
CA ILE A 29 -5.54 -0.70 6.99
C ILE A 29 -4.20 -0.56 7.74
N TRP A 30 -3.12 -0.50 6.97
CA TRP A 30 -1.76 -0.30 7.44
C TRP A 30 -1.07 0.81 6.64
N LYS A 31 -0.13 1.51 7.27
CA LYS A 31 0.69 2.55 6.63
C LYS A 31 2.04 1.96 6.23
N ILE A 32 2.43 2.13 4.98
CA ILE A 32 3.75 1.69 4.49
C ILE A 32 4.82 2.57 5.12
N VAL A 33 5.81 1.93 5.75
CA VAL A 33 7.01 2.57 6.32
C VAL A 33 8.29 2.15 5.59
N GLY A 34 8.26 1.06 4.82
CA GLY A 34 9.36 0.63 3.95
C GLY A 34 8.85 -0.14 2.74
N VAL A 35 9.53 -0.01 1.60
CA VAL A 35 9.20 -0.68 0.33
C VAL A 35 10.42 -1.51 -0.09
N GLY A 36 10.24 -2.82 -0.20
CA GLY A 36 11.20 -3.73 -0.81
C GLY A 36 10.77 -4.13 -2.22
N SER A 37 11.55 -4.95 -2.91
CA SER A 37 11.21 -5.41 -4.27
C SER A 37 9.91 -6.21 -4.30
N ASP A 38 9.70 -7.09 -3.31
CA ASP A 38 8.62 -8.09 -3.26
C ASP A 38 7.82 -8.06 -1.93
N TRP A 39 8.13 -7.11 -1.05
CA TRP A 39 7.48 -6.97 0.25
C TRP A 39 7.31 -5.49 0.64
N LEU A 40 6.38 -5.23 1.57
CA LEU A 40 6.16 -3.93 2.20
C LEU A 40 6.32 -4.05 3.71
N ASP A 41 7.14 -3.19 4.29
CA ASP A 41 7.16 -2.98 5.73
C ASP A 41 6.09 -1.95 6.09
N CYS A 42 5.15 -2.36 6.93
CA CYS A 42 3.96 -1.61 7.26
C CYS A 42 3.87 -1.37 8.78
N GLU A 43 3.31 -0.23 9.19
CA GLU A 43 2.95 0.06 10.57
C GLU A 43 1.45 0.36 10.71
N LYS A 44 0.87 -0.10 11.83
CA LYS A 44 -0.46 0.28 12.27
C LYS A 44 -0.38 0.75 13.71
N LYS A 45 -1.10 1.83 14.02
CA LYS A 45 -1.27 2.30 15.39
C LYS A 45 -2.44 1.55 16.03
N ILE A 46 -2.17 0.83 17.11
CA ILE A 46 -3.18 0.15 17.93
C ILE A 46 -3.12 0.78 19.33
N LYS A 47 -4.14 1.57 19.68
CA LYS A 47 -4.18 2.37 20.92
C LYS A 47 -2.93 3.28 21.04
N ARG A 48 -2.07 3.03 22.02
CA ARG A 48 -0.80 3.76 22.26
C ARG A 48 0.44 3.04 21.72
N LYS A 49 0.29 1.86 21.10
CA LYS A 49 1.41 1.07 20.57
C LYS A 49 1.42 1.12 19.04
N LYS A 50 2.61 1.18 18.47
CA LYS A 50 2.87 1.00 17.04
C LYS A 50 3.18 -0.47 16.80
N MET A 51 2.38 -1.13 15.98
CA MET A 51 2.64 -2.48 15.51
C MET A 51 3.28 -2.38 14.13
N LYS A 52 4.40 -3.07 13.92
CA LYS A 52 5.05 -3.18 12.62
C LYS A 52 4.89 -4.60 12.11
N GLN A 53 4.61 -4.75 10.83
CA GLN A 53 4.47 -6.04 10.18
C GLN A 53 4.90 -5.92 8.72
N ARG A 54 5.62 -6.94 8.24
CA ARG A 54 5.97 -7.07 6.84
C ARG A 54 4.87 -7.86 6.13
N PHE A 55 4.44 -7.39 4.97
CA PHE A 55 3.46 -8.04 4.12
C PHE A 55 4.03 -8.31 2.73
N SER A 56 3.57 -9.37 2.09
CA SER A 56 3.81 -9.58 0.66
C SER A 56 2.88 -8.68 -0.17
N LEU A 57 3.35 -8.28 -1.36
CA LEU A 57 2.55 -7.51 -2.31
C LEU A 57 1.25 -8.23 -2.72
N ALA A 58 1.25 -9.56 -2.71
CA ALA A 58 0.07 -10.36 -3.04
C ALA A 58 -1.05 -10.25 -2.00
N GLU A 59 -0.69 -9.99 -0.73
CA GLU A 59 -1.60 -9.97 0.41
C GLU A 59 -2.23 -8.61 0.68
N VAL A 60 -1.69 -7.57 0.04
CA VAL A 60 -2.09 -6.18 0.23
C VAL A 60 -2.65 -5.60 -1.05
N GLU A 61 -3.55 -4.64 -0.90
CA GLU A 61 -4.10 -3.85 -1.98
C GLU A 61 -3.97 -2.35 -1.62
N PRO A 62 -3.78 -1.47 -2.62
CA PRO A 62 -3.70 -0.04 -2.36
C PRO A 62 -5.01 0.46 -1.74
N TYR A 63 -4.90 1.16 -0.62
CA TYR A 63 -6.06 1.75 0.06
C TYR A 63 -6.02 3.26 -0.10
N PHE A 64 -6.93 3.76 -0.94
CA PHE A 64 -7.20 5.18 -1.05
C PHE A 64 -8.40 5.50 -0.16
N ALA A 65 -8.18 6.27 0.90
CA ALA A 65 -9.27 6.77 1.73
C ALA A 65 -10.06 7.81 0.92
N THR A 66 -11.09 7.37 0.21
CA THR A 66 -12.05 8.26 -0.45
C THR A 66 -12.97 8.84 0.63
N GLY A 67 -12.50 9.86 1.36
CA GLY A 67 -13.33 10.49 2.40
C GLY A 67 -12.55 11.27 3.45
N ALA A 68 -12.28 12.53 3.11
CA ALA A 68 -12.23 13.72 4.00
C ALA A 68 -11.34 14.81 3.37
N VAL A 69 -11.55 15.13 2.09
CA VAL A 69 -11.27 16.50 1.65
C VAL A 69 -12.44 17.33 2.17
N GLY A 70 -12.40 17.65 3.47
CA GLY A 70 -13.18 18.76 3.99
C GLY A 70 -12.63 20.01 3.33
N ILE A 71 -13.13 20.33 2.14
CA ILE A 71 -12.97 21.66 1.56
C ILE A 71 -13.78 22.55 2.51
N THR A 72 -13.13 23.09 3.55
CA THR A 72 -13.66 24.23 4.27
C THR A 72 -13.63 25.39 3.27
N ILE A 73 -14.72 25.56 2.54
CA ILE A 73 -14.98 26.80 1.80
C ILE A 73 -15.28 27.83 2.89
N TYR A 74 -14.30 28.67 3.22
CA TYR A 74 -14.56 29.89 3.99
C TYR A 74 -15.49 30.77 3.14
N ARG A 75 -16.65 31.12 3.72
CA ARG A 75 -17.59 32.07 3.12
C ARG A 75 -17.00 33.47 3.07
#